data_AF-A0A1E1X0E5-F1
#
_entry.id   AF-A0A1E1X0E5-F1
#
_cell.length_a   1.000
_cell.length_b   1.000
_cell.length_c   1.000
_cell.angle_alpha   90.00
_cell.angle_beta   90.00
_cell.angle_gamma   90.00
#
_symmetry.space_group_name_H-M   'P 1'
#
loop_
_entity.id
_entity.type
_entity.pdbx_description
1 polymer ?
#
loop_
_entity_poly.entity_id
_entity_poly.type
_entity_poly.pdbx_seq_one_letter_code
_entity_poly.pdbx_strand_id
1 'polypeptide(L)'
;IGPLLVRTANESADPLQAAIAEPAVYSRDDLRVRVSCVRATTAPNELREWAFDLVSRNMRTLYEASQWGWSENAKRKELGHRDAWYLVAHMEDDDKGSPVGFVHFRFDMDGGMSVLYCYELQLESCVQRRGLGSHLMQLLDVLAAHFRMCKTVLTVFK
;
A
#
# COMPACT_ATOMS: atom_id res chain seq x y z
N ILE A 1 -18.79 -17.41 0.98
CA ILE A 1 -17.44 -17.53 1.59
C ILE A 1 -16.65 -16.22 1.53
N GLY A 2 -16.68 -15.47 0.41
CA GLY A 2 -15.94 -14.21 0.24
C GLY A 2 -16.04 -13.20 1.40
N PRO A 3 -17.26 -12.83 1.86
CA PRO A 3 -17.40 -11.88 2.98
C PRO A 3 -16.73 -12.34 4.29
N LEU A 4 -16.71 -13.66 4.53
CA LEU A 4 -16.03 -14.24 5.69
C LEU A 4 -14.50 -14.11 5.55
N LEU A 5 -13.96 -14.40 4.36
CA LEU A 5 -12.51 -14.25 4.09
C LEU A 5 -12.06 -12.80 4.28
N VAL A 6 -12.81 -11.83 3.75
CA VAL A 6 -12.53 -10.40 3.92
C VAL A 6 -12.54 -10.00 5.38
N ARG A 7 -13.56 -10.45 6.14
CA ARG A 7 -13.63 -10.19 7.58
C ARG A 7 -12.43 -10.75 8.32
N THR A 8 -12.09 -12.02 8.09
CA THR A 8 -10.94 -12.68 8.73
C THR A 8 -9.62 -11.98 8.39
N ALA A 9 -9.43 -11.55 7.14
CA ALA A 9 -8.24 -10.81 6.73
C ALA A 9 -8.13 -9.45 7.46
N ASN A 10 -9.25 -8.74 7.60
CA ASN A 10 -9.30 -7.45 8.29
C ASN A 10 -9.19 -7.57 9.83
N GLU A 11 -9.35 -8.77 10.39
CA GLU A 11 -9.07 -9.08 11.81
C GLU A 11 -7.58 -9.37 12.07
N SER A 12 -6.74 -9.48 11.03
CA SER A 12 -5.30 -9.66 11.20
C SER A 12 -4.66 -8.49 11.96
N ALA A 13 -3.72 -8.82 12.85
CA ALA A 13 -2.89 -7.85 13.55
C ALA A 13 -1.81 -7.25 12.63
N ASP A 14 -1.19 -8.11 11.81
CA ASP A 14 -0.20 -7.75 10.79
C ASP A 14 -0.33 -8.73 9.61
N PRO A 15 -0.96 -8.32 8.49
CA PRO A 15 -1.11 -9.15 7.29
C PRO A 15 0.22 -9.62 6.71
N LEU A 16 1.27 -8.80 6.78
CA LEU A 16 2.58 -9.14 6.22
C LEU A 16 3.24 -10.21 7.07
N GLN A 17 3.34 -10.00 8.39
CA GLN A 17 3.92 -10.99 9.29
C GLN A 17 3.15 -12.32 9.30
N ALA A 18 1.83 -12.29 9.09
CA ALA A 18 1.04 -13.51 8.95
C ALA A 18 1.38 -14.29 7.67
N ALA A 19 1.69 -13.59 6.57
CA ALA A 19 1.90 -14.18 5.26
C ALA A 19 3.33 -14.65 5.00
N ILE A 20 4.34 -14.01 5.61
CA ILE A 20 5.76 -14.34 5.42
C ILE A 20 6.49 -14.55 6.74
N ALA A 21 7.33 -15.58 6.80
CA ALA A 21 8.12 -15.91 7.99
C ALA A 21 9.40 -15.06 8.10
N GLU A 22 9.98 -14.67 6.97
CA GLU A 22 11.19 -13.86 6.90
C GLU A 22 10.88 -12.37 6.75
N PRO A 23 11.76 -11.46 7.18
CA PRO A 23 11.60 -10.03 6.93
C PRO A 23 11.43 -9.72 5.44
N ALA A 24 10.43 -8.91 5.09
CA ALA A 24 10.27 -8.40 3.73
C ALA A 24 11.38 -7.38 3.42
N VAL A 25 12.43 -7.83 2.75
CA VAL A 25 13.56 -6.99 2.33
C VAL A 25 13.67 -7.03 0.81
N TYR A 26 13.97 -5.88 0.23
CA TYR A 26 14.30 -5.72 -1.17
C TYR A 26 15.70 -5.14 -1.31
N SER A 27 16.51 -5.77 -2.15
CA SER A 27 17.85 -5.29 -2.45
C SER A 27 18.13 -5.35 -3.93
N ARG A 28 18.63 -4.25 -4.49
CA ARG A 28 19.10 -4.20 -5.87
C ARG A 28 20.14 -3.10 -6.01
N ASP A 29 21.31 -3.42 -6.55
CA ASP A 29 22.44 -2.50 -6.65
C ASP A 29 22.77 -1.89 -5.26
N ASP A 30 22.71 -0.57 -5.13
CA ASP A 30 22.91 0.20 -3.89
C ASP A 30 21.63 0.42 -3.06
N LEU A 31 20.46 -0.04 -3.50
CA LEU A 31 19.20 0.14 -2.77
C LEU A 31 18.94 -1.06 -1.87
N ARG A 32 18.82 -0.79 -0.58
CA ARG A 32 18.32 -1.72 0.42
C ARG A 32 17.13 -1.11 1.12
N VAL A 33 16.01 -1.82 1.06
CA VAL A 33 14.79 -1.39 1.75
C VAL A 33 14.17 -2.54 2.52
N ARG A 34 13.61 -2.19 3.67
CA ARG A 34 12.77 -3.07 4.47
C ARG A 34 11.31 -2.62 4.33
N VAL A 35 10.42 -3.58 4.15
CA VAL A 35 8.98 -3.31 4.07
C VAL A 35 8.34 -3.68 5.41
N SER A 36 7.56 -2.74 5.94
CA SER A 36 6.71 -2.94 7.12
C SER A 36 5.23 -2.88 6.72
N CYS A 37 4.35 -3.43 7.57
CA CYS A 37 2.91 -3.29 7.40
C CYS A 37 2.29 -2.60 8.61
N VAL A 38 1.42 -1.62 8.37
CA VAL A 38 0.74 -0.88 9.44
C VAL A 38 -0.69 -0.55 9.07
N ARG A 39 -1.61 -0.68 10.02
CA ARG A 39 -3.00 -0.29 9.84
C ARG A 39 -3.11 1.23 9.79
N ALA A 40 -3.93 1.75 8.87
CA ALA A 40 -4.07 3.18 8.68
C ALA A 40 -4.53 3.93 9.94
N THR A 41 -5.40 3.31 10.75
CA THR A 41 -5.91 3.91 11.99
C THR A 41 -4.89 3.99 13.11
N THR A 42 -3.82 3.18 13.05
CA THR A 42 -2.73 3.16 14.04
C THR A 42 -1.43 3.71 13.47
N ALA A 43 -1.43 4.14 12.21
CA ALA A 43 -0.26 4.71 11.55
C ALA A 43 0.11 6.07 12.20
N PRO A 44 1.41 6.32 12.47
CA PRO A 44 1.88 7.62 12.96
C PRO A 44 1.39 8.78 12.08
N ASN A 45 1.14 9.94 12.69
CA ASN A 45 0.64 11.09 11.94
C ASN A 45 1.63 11.52 10.86
N GLU A 46 2.92 11.47 11.17
CA GLU A 46 4.04 11.79 10.27
C GLU A 46 4.01 10.89 9.03
N LEU A 47 3.75 9.59 9.20
CA LEU A 47 3.63 8.65 8.09
C LEU A 47 2.40 8.96 7.22
N ARG A 48 1.25 9.28 7.84
CA ARG A 48 0.02 9.62 7.10
C ARG A 48 0.16 10.92 6.31
N GLU A 49 0.80 11.93 6.91
CA GLU A 49 1.10 13.19 6.22
C GLU A 49 2.09 12.99 5.07
N TRP A 50 3.18 12.23 5.28
CA TRP A 50 4.12 11.90 4.22
C TRP A 50 3.47 11.12 3.07
N ALA A 51 2.63 10.13 3.37
CA ALA A 51 1.93 9.35 2.35
C ALA A 51 0.97 10.23 1.53
N PHE A 52 0.23 11.12 2.19
CA PHE A 52 -0.63 12.08 1.52
C PHE A 52 0.15 13.05 0.64
N ASP A 53 1.26 13.60 1.13
CA ASP A 53 2.12 14.50 0.36
C ASP A 53 2.67 13.81 -0.89
N LEU A 54 3.16 12.58 -0.75
CA LEU A 54 3.68 11.79 -1.87
C LEU A 54 2.60 11.51 -2.93
N VAL A 55 1.37 11.13 -2.53
CA VAL A 55 0.24 10.98 -3.48
C VAL A 55 -0.07 12.31 -4.14
N SER A 56 -0.08 13.41 -3.38
CA SER A 56 -0.37 14.74 -3.90
C SER A 56 0.64 15.16 -4.97
N ARG A 57 1.95 14.99 -4.70
CA ARG A 57 3.02 15.28 -5.65
C ARG A 57 2.92 14.45 -6.92
N ASN A 58 2.61 13.15 -6.79
CA ASN A 58 2.64 12.23 -7.92
C ASN A 58 1.34 12.24 -8.74
N MET A 59 0.19 12.45 -8.10
CA MET A 59 -1.12 12.15 -8.69
C MET A 59 -2.04 13.36 -8.85
N ARG A 60 -1.80 14.48 -8.15
CA ARG A 60 -2.75 15.61 -8.14
C ARG A 60 -3.12 16.09 -9.55
N THR A 61 -2.13 16.34 -10.40
CA THR A 61 -2.36 16.81 -11.77
C THR A 61 -3.17 15.80 -12.59
N LEU A 62 -2.95 14.49 -12.41
CA LEU A 62 -3.73 13.44 -13.09
C LEU A 62 -5.18 13.42 -12.62
N TYR A 63 -5.41 13.57 -11.31
CA TYR A 63 -6.75 13.66 -10.73
C TYR A 63 -7.49 14.91 -11.20
N GLU A 64 -6.86 16.08 -11.18
CA GLU A 64 -7.43 17.36 -11.65
C GLU A 64 -7.79 17.32 -13.14
N ALA A 65 -7.01 16.61 -13.96
CA ALA A 65 -7.29 16.40 -15.37
C ALA A 65 -8.36 15.32 -15.65
N SER A 66 -8.73 14.54 -14.63
CA SER A 66 -9.71 13.44 -14.76
C SER A 66 -11.12 13.87 -14.37
N GLN A 67 -12.10 13.02 -14.71
CA GLN A 67 -13.50 13.19 -14.26
C GLN A 67 -13.70 13.05 -12.75
N TRP A 68 -12.70 12.55 -12.00
CA TRP A 68 -12.80 12.39 -10.55
C TRP A 68 -12.44 13.66 -9.79
N GLY A 69 -11.63 14.55 -10.37
CA GLY A 69 -11.10 15.74 -9.69
C GLY A 69 -10.16 15.41 -8.52
N TRP A 70 -9.67 16.46 -7.85
CA TRP A 70 -8.81 16.35 -6.68
C TRP A 70 -9.45 17.00 -5.46
N SER A 71 -9.53 16.25 -4.36
CA SER A 71 -9.97 16.76 -3.06
C SER A 71 -9.06 16.24 -1.96
N GLU A 72 -8.29 17.14 -1.36
CA GLU A 72 -7.36 16.80 -0.28
C GLU A 72 -8.07 16.13 0.91
N ASN A 73 -9.22 16.69 1.31
CA ASN A 73 -10.01 16.12 2.41
C ASN A 73 -10.52 14.71 2.07
N ALA A 74 -11.00 14.49 0.83
CA ALA A 74 -11.44 13.16 0.42
C ALA A 74 -10.27 12.16 0.40
N LYS A 75 -9.13 12.55 -0.16
CA LYS A 75 -7.94 11.67 -0.22
C LYS A 75 -7.37 11.36 1.16
N ARG A 76 -7.35 12.33 2.08
CA ARG A 76 -6.95 12.11 3.48
C ARG A 76 -7.90 11.14 4.20
N LYS A 77 -9.22 11.26 3.97
CA LYS A 77 -10.21 10.31 4.51
C LYS A 77 -10.04 8.91 3.93
N GLU A 78 -9.74 8.81 2.63
CA GLU A 78 -9.47 7.53 1.96
C GLU A 78 -8.23 6.84 2.55
N LEU A 79 -7.13 7.58 2.66
CA LEU A 79 -5.87 7.13 3.27
C LEU A 79 -6.01 6.79 4.77
N GLY A 80 -6.96 7.42 5.46
CA GLY A 80 -7.25 7.18 6.88
C GLY A 80 -8.37 6.17 7.15
N HIS A 81 -8.81 5.41 6.15
CA HIS A 81 -9.96 4.52 6.30
C HIS A 81 -9.71 3.40 7.31
N ARG A 82 -10.74 2.99 8.05
CA ARG A 82 -10.62 2.01 9.15
C ARG A 82 -10.09 0.63 8.74
N ASP A 83 -10.39 0.23 7.51
CA ASP A 83 -10.04 -1.07 6.93
C ASP A 83 -8.79 -0.95 6.01
N ALA A 84 -8.12 0.21 6.01
CA ALA A 84 -6.93 0.44 5.21
C ALA A 84 -5.65 -0.02 5.90
N TRP A 85 -4.75 -0.49 5.06
CA TRP A 85 -3.40 -0.92 5.41
C TRP A 85 -2.39 -0.20 4.54
N TYR A 86 -1.22 0.01 5.11
CA TYR A 86 -0.02 0.45 4.41
C TYR A 86 0.98 -0.69 4.37
N LEU A 87 1.55 -0.99 3.20
CA LEU A 87 2.92 -1.50 3.13
C LEU A 87 3.84 -0.30 2.97
N VAL A 88 4.85 -0.15 3.82
CA VAL A 88 5.78 1.00 3.78
C VAL A 88 7.18 0.48 3.55
N ALA A 89 7.83 0.97 2.50
CA ALA A 89 9.23 0.70 2.20
C ALA A 89 10.13 1.74 2.87
N HIS A 90 11.02 1.29 3.74
CA HIS A 90 11.99 2.09 4.49
C HIS A 90 13.40 1.82 3.99
N MET A 91 14.21 2.86 3.79
CA MET A 91 15.64 2.68 3.51
C MET A 91 16.33 2.02 4.70
N GLU A 92 17.11 0.97 4.46
CA GLU A 92 17.89 0.34 5.54
C GLU A 92 19.18 1.09 5.87
N ASP A 93 19.80 1.71 4.87
CA ASP A 93 21.10 2.38 5.01
C ASP A 93 20.98 3.83 5.56
N ASP A 94 19.77 4.28 5.89
CA ASP A 94 19.51 5.54 6.57
C ASP A 94 19.23 5.27 8.06
N ASP A 95 20.02 5.87 8.95
CA ASP A 95 19.86 5.75 10.40
C ASP A 95 18.44 6.11 10.88
N LYS A 96 17.71 6.90 10.09
CA LYS A 96 16.33 7.31 10.37
C LYS A 96 15.27 6.35 9.84
N GLY A 97 15.62 5.37 9.01
CA GLY A 97 14.67 4.46 8.37
C GLY A 97 13.64 5.19 7.52
N SER A 98 14.06 6.22 6.78
CA SER A 98 13.13 7.10 6.06
C SER A 98 12.26 6.33 5.07
N PRO A 99 10.94 6.62 5.03
CA PRO A 99 10.06 5.98 4.06
C PRO A 99 10.35 6.51 2.66
N VAL A 100 10.43 5.60 1.68
CA VAL A 100 10.73 5.91 0.26
C VAL A 100 9.66 5.42 -0.70
N GLY A 101 8.65 4.75 -0.18
CA GLY A 101 7.50 4.33 -0.96
C GLY A 101 6.48 3.59 -0.11
N PHE A 102 5.25 3.52 -0.59
CA PHE A 102 4.20 2.78 0.09
C PHE A 102 3.18 2.21 -0.89
N VAL A 103 2.44 1.23 -0.40
CA VAL A 103 1.17 0.77 -0.97
C VAL A 103 0.07 0.99 0.04
N HIS A 104 -1.03 1.63 -0.36
CA HIS A 104 -2.25 1.70 0.42
C HIS A 104 -3.28 0.72 -0.17
N PHE A 105 -3.72 -0.24 0.64
CA PHE A 105 -4.57 -1.34 0.20
C PHE A 105 -5.65 -1.71 1.21
N ARG A 106 -6.65 -2.47 0.76
CA ARG A 106 -7.73 -3.03 1.60
C ARG A 106 -8.07 -4.46 1.19
N PHE A 107 -8.49 -5.26 2.15
CA PHE A 107 -9.28 -6.46 1.86
C PHE A 107 -10.74 -6.06 1.75
N ASP A 108 -11.36 -6.28 0.60
CA ASP A 108 -12.71 -5.79 0.32
C ASP A 108 -13.51 -6.76 -0.56
N MET A 109 -14.79 -6.48 -0.73
CA MET A 109 -15.66 -7.11 -1.72
C MET A 109 -15.79 -6.19 -2.94
N ASP A 110 -15.36 -6.65 -4.11
CA ASP A 110 -15.50 -5.93 -5.39
C ASP A 110 -16.23 -6.81 -6.41
N GLY A 111 -17.34 -6.32 -6.95
CA GLY A 111 -18.17 -7.06 -7.90
C GLY A 111 -18.62 -8.45 -7.41
N GLY A 112 -18.84 -8.60 -6.10
CA GLY A 112 -19.21 -9.89 -5.47
C GLY A 112 -18.05 -10.85 -5.21
N MET A 113 -16.82 -10.47 -5.50
CA MET A 113 -15.60 -11.24 -5.23
C MET A 113 -14.82 -10.66 -4.05
N SER A 114 -14.22 -11.52 -3.22
CA SER A 114 -13.24 -11.08 -2.21
C SER A 114 -11.93 -10.72 -2.90
N VAL A 115 -11.42 -9.52 -2.67
CA VAL A 115 -10.24 -8.99 -3.36
C VAL A 115 -9.28 -8.33 -2.39
N LEU A 116 -8.01 -8.26 -2.79
CA LEU A 116 -7.08 -7.27 -2.26
C LEU A 116 -7.08 -6.08 -3.21
N TYR A 117 -7.62 -4.96 -2.77
CA TYR A 117 -7.70 -3.74 -3.57
C TYR A 117 -6.49 -2.84 -3.27
N CYS A 118 -5.62 -2.64 -4.25
CA CYS A 118 -4.53 -1.67 -4.23
C CYS A 118 -5.06 -0.30 -4.69
N TYR A 119 -5.21 0.62 -3.73
CA TYR A 119 -5.71 1.98 -3.99
C TYR A 119 -4.60 2.90 -4.46
N GLU A 120 -3.43 2.85 -3.81
CA GLU A 120 -2.27 3.66 -4.17
C GLU A 120 -1.02 2.79 -4.13
N LEU A 121 -0.13 2.98 -5.11
CA LEU A 121 1.26 2.56 -5.05
C LEU A 121 2.10 3.77 -5.43
N GLN A 122 2.85 4.29 -4.46
CA GLN A 122 3.61 5.52 -4.63
C GLN A 122 5.06 5.31 -4.19
N LEU A 123 5.99 5.83 -4.99
CA LEU A 123 7.42 5.75 -4.72
C LEU A 123 8.04 7.15 -4.84
N GLU A 124 8.99 7.46 -3.97
CA GLU A 124 9.86 8.62 -4.15
C GLU A 124 10.68 8.47 -5.43
N SER A 125 10.94 9.60 -6.10
CA SER A 125 11.58 9.62 -7.41
C SER A 125 12.96 8.96 -7.43
N CYS A 126 13.71 9.04 -6.32
CA CYS A 126 15.05 8.45 -6.17
C CYS A 126 15.08 6.91 -6.19
N VAL A 127 13.95 6.24 -5.93
CA VAL A 127 13.85 4.76 -5.92
C VAL A 127 13.00 4.21 -7.07
N GLN A 128 12.50 5.08 -7.95
CA GLN A 128 11.72 4.68 -9.14
C GLN A 128 12.59 4.02 -10.21
N ARG A 129 11.95 3.24 -11.10
CA ARG A 129 12.59 2.50 -12.22
C ARG A 129 13.64 1.49 -11.79
N ARG A 130 13.66 1.14 -10.51
CA ARG A 130 14.60 0.16 -9.94
C ARG A 130 13.98 -1.18 -9.62
N GLY A 131 12.67 -1.35 -9.79
CA GLY A 131 11.97 -2.62 -9.54
C GLY A 131 11.32 -2.72 -8.16
N LEU A 132 11.50 -1.72 -7.29
CA LEU A 132 10.84 -1.68 -5.97
C LEU A 132 9.30 -1.74 -6.10
N GLY A 133 8.71 -1.00 -7.05
CA GLY A 133 7.25 -1.06 -7.27
C GLY A 133 6.75 -2.45 -7.66
N SER A 134 7.52 -3.18 -8.49
CA SER A 134 7.20 -4.56 -8.84
C SER A 134 7.28 -5.48 -7.63
N HIS A 135 8.29 -5.31 -6.77
CA HIS A 135 8.40 -6.06 -5.53
C HIS A 135 7.23 -5.79 -4.58
N LEU A 136 6.81 -4.54 -4.42
CA LEU A 136 5.64 -4.19 -3.59
C LEU A 136 4.36 -4.83 -4.11
N MET A 137 4.15 -4.89 -5.43
CA MET A 137 3.02 -5.60 -6.03
C MET A 137 3.09 -7.12 -5.79
N GLN A 138 4.28 -7.73 -5.86
CA GLN A 138 4.47 -9.14 -5.53
C GLN A 138 4.10 -9.44 -4.07
N LEU A 139 4.43 -8.54 -3.15
CA LEU A 139 4.01 -8.68 -1.76
C LEU A 139 2.48 -8.66 -1.63
N LEU A 140 1.77 -7.78 -2.36
CA LEU A 140 0.30 -7.82 -2.36
C LEU A 140 -0.25 -9.15 -2.87
N ASP A 141 0.35 -9.74 -3.90
CA ASP A 141 -0.09 -11.04 -4.41
C ASP A 141 0.14 -12.16 -3.39
N VAL A 142 1.25 -12.10 -2.63
CA VAL A 142 1.50 -13.01 -1.49
C VAL A 142 0.44 -12.84 -0.40
N LEU A 143 0.09 -11.60 -0.04
CA LEU A 143 -0.98 -11.32 0.93
C LEU A 143 -2.33 -11.85 0.42
N ALA A 144 -2.68 -11.57 -0.83
CA ALA A 144 -3.91 -12.01 -1.45
C ALA A 144 -4.02 -13.53 -1.44
N ALA A 145 -2.94 -14.25 -1.79
CA ALA A 145 -2.89 -15.70 -1.75
C ALA A 145 -3.05 -16.25 -0.32
N HIS A 146 -2.32 -15.69 0.64
CA HIS A 146 -2.37 -16.11 2.05
C HIS A 146 -3.79 -15.99 2.62
N PHE A 147 -4.44 -14.84 2.41
CA PHE A 147 -5.81 -14.57 2.88
C PHE A 147 -6.89 -15.12 1.93
N ARG A 148 -6.51 -15.85 0.88
CA ARG A 148 -7.40 -16.50 -0.09
C ARG A 148 -8.34 -15.52 -0.81
N MET A 149 -7.87 -14.30 -1.04
CA MET A 149 -8.54 -13.36 -1.94
C MET A 149 -8.56 -13.93 -3.36
N CYS A 150 -9.62 -13.65 -4.11
CA CYS A 150 -9.78 -14.16 -5.47
C CYS A 150 -8.80 -13.51 -6.44
N LYS A 151 -8.44 -12.24 -6.20
CA LYS A 151 -7.56 -11.44 -7.05
C LYS A 151 -7.04 -10.20 -6.32
N THR A 152 -5.91 -9.70 -6.80
CA THR A 152 -5.44 -8.33 -6.56
C THR A 152 -6.03 -7.41 -7.64
N VAL A 153 -6.62 -6.29 -7.25
CA VAL A 153 -7.22 -5.32 -8.18
C VAL A 153 -6.70 -3.91 -7.91
N LEU A 154 -6.70 -3.07 -8.94
CA LEU A 154 -6.37 -1.65 -8.86
C LEU A 154 -7.09 -0.89 -9.98
N THR A 155 -7.07 0.44 -9.88
CA THR A 155 -7.46 1.30 -11.00
C THR A 155 -6.28 2.18 -11.40
N VAL A 156 -6.11 2.38 -12.71
CA VAL A 156 -5.08 3.25 -13.28
C VAL A 156 -5.73 4.26 -14.23
N PHE A 157 -5.20 5.48 -14.26
CA PHE A 157 -5.59 6.47 -15.26
C PHE A 157 -5.20 5.99 -16.67
N LYS A 158 -5.98 6.38 -17.69
CA LYS A 158 -5.66 6.13 -19.09
C LYS A 158 -4.71 7.17 -19.66
#